data_AF-A0A6L6EDK3-F1
#
_entry.id   AF-A0A6L6EDK3-F1
#
_cell.length_a   1.000
_cell.length_b   1.000
_cell.length_c   1.000
_cell.angle_alpha   90.00
_cell.angle_beta   90.00
_cell.angle_gamma   90.00
#
_symmetry.space_group_name_H-M   'P 1'
#
loop_
_entity.id
_entity.type
_entity.pdbx_description
1 polymer ?
#
loop_
_entity_poly.entity_id
_entity_poly.type
_entity_poly.pdbx_seq_one_letter_code
_entity_poly.pdbx_strand_id
1 'polypeptide(L)'
;MSKHVVWTQWDDLEVPEGITRLSPGNRPLDTSDLSDITFYVPSYMGGRTALEFSKKMSSLQTLQMPNAGYDDAMEFVRPGITLCNGRGIHDAST
;
A
#
# COMPACT_ATOMS: atom_id res chain seq x y z
N MET A 1 21.32 4.45 1.57
CA MET A 1 20.19 4.27 0.64
C MET A 1 19.00 3.79 1.47
N SER A 2 17.86 4.47 1.41
CA SER A 2 16.65 4.04 2.12
C SER A 2 16.14 2.75 1.45
N LYS A 3 16.14 1.65 2.19
CA LYS A 3 15.69 0.35 1.71
C LYS A 3 14.19 0.24 2.00
N HIS A 4 13.36 0.37 0.97
CA HIS A 4 11.91 0.24 1.14
C HIS A 4 11.46 -1.17 0.82
N VAL A 5 10.60 -1.73 1.68
CA VAL A 5 9.82 -2.92 1.40
C VAL A 5 8.43 -2.46 1.02
N VAL A 6 8.06 -2.70 -0.23
CA VAL A 6 6.83 -2.22 -0.86
C VAL A 6 5.91 -3.39 -1.12
N TRP A 7 4.69 -3.37 -0.60
CA TRP A 7 3.67 -4.35 -0.96
C TRP A 7 2.67 -3.73 -1.93
N THR A 8 2.40 -4.45 -3.03
CA THR A 8 1.46 -4.05 -4.07
C THR A 8 0.79 -5.26 -4.72
N GLN A 9 -0.41 -5.09 -5.29
CA GLN A 9 -1.11 -6.16 -5.98
C GLN A 9 -0.48 -6.56 -7.33
N TRP A 10 0.42 -5.75 -7.89
CA TRP A 10 1.00 -5.97 -9.22
C TRP A 10 2.26 -6.84 -9.13
N ASP A 11 2.16 -8.07 -9.62
CA ASP A 11 3.25 -9.05 -9.68
C ASP A 11 4.34 -8.70 -10.72
N ASP A 12 4.03 -7.80 -11.65
CA ASP A 12 4.85 -7.39 -12.79
C ASP A 12 5.42 -5.96 -12.65
N LEU A 13 5.15 -5.27 -11.53
CA LEU A 13 5.64 -3.92 -11.32
C LEU A 13 7.17 -3.90 -11.26
N GLU A 14 7.79 -3.14 -12.16
CA GLU A 14 9.21 -2.85 -12.12
C GLU A 14 9.49 -1.82 -11.02
N VAL A 15 10.43 -2.14 -10.13
CA VAL A 15 10.85 -1.24 -9.05
C VAL A 15 12.32 -0.86 -9.20
N PRO A 16 12.70 0.39 -8.87
CA PRO A 16 14.09 0.82 -8.92
C PRO A 16 14.96 0.08 -7.89
N GLU A 17 16.27 0.18 -8.07
CA GLU A 17 17.24 -0.42 -7.14
C GLU A 17 17.03 0.11 -5.71
N GLY A 18 17.19 -0.77 -4.73
CA GLY A 18 16.99 -0.45 -3.31
C GLY A 18 15.53 -0.62 -2.82
N ILE A 19 14.60 -0.97 -3.70
CA ILE A 19 13.22 -1.32 -3.34
C ILE A 19 13.01 -2.83 -3.43
N THR A 20 12.55 -3.44 -2.36
CA THR A 20 12.05 -4.82 -2.35
C THR A 20 10.55 -4.81 -2.65
N ARG A 21 10.15 -5.36 -3.81
CA ARG A 21 8.74 -5.53 -4.17
C ARG A 21 8.17 -6.83 -3.60
N LEU A 22 7.06 -6.71 -2.91
CA LEU A 22 6.20 -7.79 -2.45
C LEU A 22 4.84 -7.71 -3.15
N SER A 23 4.22 -8.86 -3.33
CA SER A 23 2.95 -9.01 -4.03
C SER A 23 2.22 -10.28 -3.58
N PRO A 24 0.94 -10.48 -3.96
CA PRO A 24 0.22 -11.70 -3.61
C PRO A 24 0.96 -12.98 -4.00
N GLY A 25 1.72 -12.98 -5.11
CA GLY A 25 2.48 -14.14 -5.56
C GLY A 25 3.66 -14.53 -4.66
N ASN A 26 4.23 -13.61 -3.86
CA ASN A 26 5.40 -13.89 -3.02
C ASN A 26 5.19 -13.60 -1.53
N ARG A 27 4.16 -12.83 -1.17
CA ARG A 27 3.81 -12.44 0.20
C ARG A 27 2.29 -12.24 0.34
N PRO A 28 1.50 -13.32 0.43
CA PRO A 28 0.07 -13.22 0.69
C PRO A 28 -0.23 -12.53 2.03
N LEU A 29 -1.13 -11.55 2.05
CA LEU A 29 -1.40 -10.69 3.23
C LEU A 29 -2.06 -11.44 4.42
N ASP A 30 -2.75 -12.52 4.13
CA ASP A 30 -3.51 -13.32 5.09
C ASP A 30 -2.63 -14.25 5.92
N THR A 31 -1.54 -14.75 5.32
CA THR A 31 -0.68 -15.80 5.90
C THR A 31 0.75 -15.35 6.20
N SER A 32 1.19 -14.22 5.65
CA SER A 32 2.57 -13.74 5.81
C SER A 32 2.75 -12.79 6.99
N ASP A 33 3.99 -12.67 7.48
CA ASP A 33 4.40 -11.56 8.33
C ASP A 33 4.45 -10.27 7.50
N LEU A 34 3.87 -9.20 8.03
CA LEU A 34 3.74 -7.90 7.36
C LEU A 34 4.52 -6.79 8.09
N SER A 35 5.22 -7.12 9.17
CA SER A 35 5.84 -6.16 10.08
C SER A 35 6.98 -5.36 9.45
N ASP A 36 7.63 -5.88 8.41
CA ASP A 36 8.75 -5.27 7.68
C ASP A 36 8.31 -4.36 6.52
N ILE A 37 7.02 -4.36 6.17
CA ILE A 37 6.49 -3.53 5.08
C ILE A 37 6.55 -2.05 5.46
N THR A 38 7.22 -1.27 4.63
CA THR A 38 7.39 0.18 4.82
C THR A 38 6.47 1.02 3.93
N PHE A 39 6.01 0.46 2.82
CA PHE A 39 5.15 1.12 1.85
C PHE A 39 4.06 0.15 1.43
N TYR A 40 2.79 0.56 1.53
CA TYR A 40 1.66 -0.31 1.23
C TYR A 40 0.73 0.33 0.21
N VAL A 41 0.43 -0.43 -0.86
CA VAL A 41 -0.64 -0.15 -1.81
C VAL A 41 -1.71 -1.23 -1.62
N PRO A 42 -2.88 -0.90 -1.02
CA PRO A 42 -3.98 -1.84 -0.89
C PRO A 42 -4.50 -2.31 -2.25
N SER A 43 -5.06 -3.52 -2.30
CA SER A 43 -5.66 -4.03 -3.53
C SER A 43 -6.77 -3.11 -4.03
N TYR A 44 -6.80 -2.89 -5.34
CA TYR A 44 -7.82 -2.12 -6.03
C TYR A 44 -9.20 -2.74 -5.78
N MET A 45 -10.18 -1.91 -5.43
CA MET A 45 -11.53 -2.34 -5.00
C MET A 45 -11.57 -3.29 -3.79
N GLY A 46 -10.48 -3.43 -3.03
CA GLY A 46 -10.45 -4.23 -1.80
C GLY A 46 -11.14 -3.58 -0.59
N GLY A 47 -11.51 -2.31 -0.71
CA GLY A 47 -12.23 -1.54 0.32
C GLY A 47 -11.54 -1.55 1.69
N ARG A 48 -12.35 -1.43 2.75
CA ARG A 48 -11.87 -1.44 4.14
C ARG A 48 -11.11 -2.72 4.51
N THR A 49 -11.51 -3.88 3.98
CA THR A 49 -10.84 -5.16 4.29
C THR A 49 -9.39 -5.17 3.85
N ALA A 50 -9.06 -4.55 2.71
CA ALA A 50 -7.67 -4.40 2.29
C ALA A 50 -6.88 -3.46 3.21
N LEU A 51 -7.52 -2.44 3.77
CA LEU A 51 -6.88 -1.50 4.70
C LEU A 51 -6.59 -2.11 6.07
N GLU A 52 -7.38 -3.08 6.53
CA GLU A 52 -7.16 -3.78 7.81
C GLU A 52 -5.77 -4.41 7.93
N PHE A 53 -5.19 -4.88 6.82
CA PHE A 53 -3.83 -5.42 6.82
C PHE A 53 -2.75 -4.40 7.21
N SER A 54 -2.98 -3.11 6.96
CA SER A 54 -2.05 -2.03 7.35
C SER A 54 -1.85 -1.91 8.87
N LYS A 55 -2.76 -2.46 9.68
CA LYS A 55 -2.62 -2.54 11.15
C LYS A 55 -1.55 -3.53 11.57
N LYS A 56 -1.26 -4.55 10.75
CA LYS A 56 -0.20 -5.55 11.00
C LYS A 56 1.19 -5.06 10.57
N MET A 57 1.27 -3.94 9.85
CA MET A 57 2.51 -3.39 9.31
C MET A 57 3.09 -2.37 10.30
N SER A 58 3.83 -2.84 11.30
CA SER A 58 4.41 -1.98 12.34
C SER A 58 5.46 -0.99 11.79
N SER A 59 6.16 -1.34 10.71
CA SER A 59 7.15 -0.49 10.05
C SER A 59 6.58 0.42 8.96
N LEU A 60 5.25 0.48 8.82
CA LEU A 60 4.61 1.24 7.74
C LEU A 60 4.92 2.73 7.85
N GLN A 61 5.43 3.30 6.76
CA GLN A 61 5.75 4.73 6.61
C GLN A 61 4.84 5.41 5.60
N THR A 62 4.40 4.68 4.57
CA THR A 62 3.55 5.25 3.51
C THR A 62 2.39 4.31 3.16
N LEU A 63 1.18 4.87 3.18
CA LEU A 63 -0.03 4.24 2.69
C LEU A 63 -0.45 4.96 1.40
N GLN A 64 -0.36 4.28 0.26
CA GLN A 64 -0.71 4.83 -1.04
C GLN A 64 -2.02 4.21 -1.52
N MET A 65 -3.07 5.04 -1.61
CA MET A 65 -4.34 4.64 -2.17
C MET A 65 -4.25 4.59 -3.71
N PRO A 66 -4.71 3.50 -4.35
CA PRO A 66 -4.69 3.37 -5.81
C PRO A 66 -5.79 4.18 -6.51
N ASN A 67 -6.73 4.75 -5.75
CA ASN A 67 -7.87 5.53 -6.20
C ASN A 67 -7.78 7.00 -5.74
N ALA A 68 -8.68 7.83 -6.26
CA ALA A 68 -8.79 9.23 -5.85
C ALA A 68 -9.38 9.38 -4.44
N GLY A 69 -10.39 8.56 -4.09
CA GLY A 69 -11.01 8.56 -2.75
C GLY A 69 -10.14 7.87 -1.70
N TYR A 70 -10.03 8.48 -0.52
CA TYR A 70 -9.19 7.96 0.58
C TYR A 70 -9.86 8.05 1.95
N ASP A 71 -11.15 8.39 2.03
CA ASP A 71 -11.87 8.58 3.29
C ASP A 71 -11.77 7.37 4.23
N ASP A 72 -11.93 6.15 3.69
CA ASP A 72 -11.76 4.91 4.45
C ASP A 72 -10.34 4.73 5.00
N ALA A 73 -9.32 5.24 4.30
CA ALA A 73 -7.92 5.09 4.69
C ALA A 73 -7.56 5.96 5.90
N MET A 74 -8.29 7.06 6.12
CA MET A 74 -8.04 7.99 7.23
C MET A 74 -8.08 7.31 8.59
N GLU A 75 -8.95 6.31 8.77
CA GLU A 75 -9.05 5.54 10.02
C GLU A 75 -7.83 4.64 10.30
N PHE A 76 -7.00 4.40 9.29
CA PHE A 76 -5.83 3.50 9.36
C PHE A 76 -4.50 4.26 9.44
N VAL A 77 -4.52 5.59 9.27
CA VAL A 77 -3.33 6.43 9.37
C VAL A 77 -2.97 6.62 10.85
N ARG A 78 -1.72 6.27 11.18
CA ARG A 78 -1.13 6.46 12.51
C ARG A 78 -0.12 7.62 12.48
N PRO A 79 0.22 8.21 13.63
CA PRO A 79 1.26 9.24 13.69
C PRO A 79 2.55 8.76 13.00
N GLY A 80 3.08 9.57 12.08
CA GLY A 80 4.28 9.25 11.30
C GLY A 80 4.03 8.52 9.97
N ILE A 81 2.80 8.10 9.67
CA ILE A 81 2.44 7.54 8.36
C ILE A 81 2.07 8.67 7.41
N THR A 82 2.63 8.63 6.20
CA THR A 82 2.23 9.49 5.08
C THR A 82 1.10 8.80 4.30
N LEU A 83 -0.05 9.45 4.19
CA LEU A 83 -1.15 9.00 3.33
C LEU A 83 -1.07 9.71 1.97
N CYS A 84 -1.05 8.94 0.90
CA CYS A 84 -1.07 9.41 -0.48
C CYS A 84 -2.27 8.83 -1.23
N ASN A 85 -2.74 9.50 -2.27
CA ASN A 85 -3.83 9.02 -3.14
C ASN A 85 -3.53 9.30 -4.62
N GLY A 86 -4.30 8.68 -5.50
CA GLY A 86 -4.26 8.95 -6.94
C GLY A 86 -5.18 10.09 -7.33
N ARG A 87 -4.98 11.28 -6.77
CA ARG A 87 -5.80 12.47 -7.14
C ARG A 87 -5.72 12.72 -8.64
N GLY A 88 -6.86 12.89 -9.30
CA GLY A 88 -6.95 13.11 -10.75
C GLY A 88 -7.15 11.85 -11.59
N ILE A 89 -7.10 10.66 -10.97
CA ILE A 89 -7.51 9.42 -11.65
C ILE A 89 -9.00 9.51 -12.01
N HIS A 90 -9.30 9.29 -13.28
CA HIS A 90 -10.63 9.44 -13.93
C HIS A 90 -11.10 10.89 -14.22
N ASP A 91 -10.33 11.93 -13.88
CA ASP A 91 -10.73 13.33 -14.18
C ASP A 91 -10.84 13.61 -15.69
N ALA A 92 -10.05 12.91 -16.52
CA ALA A 92 -10.04 13.08 -17.98
C ALA A 92 -11.20 12.38 -18.72
N SER A 93 -12.13 11.75 -18.00
CA SER A 93 -13.30 11.07 -18.58
C SER A 93 -14.61 11.88 -18.46
N THR A 94 -14.52 13.18 -18.19
CA THR A 94 -15.67 14.11 -18.17
C THR A 94 -15.61 15.07 -19.35
#